data_AF-A0A1M5Y7C4-F1
#
_entry.id   AF-A0A1M5Y7C4-F1
#
_cell.length_a   1.000
_cell.length_b   1.000
_cell.length_c   1.000
_cell.angle_alpha   90.00
_cell.angle_beta   90.00
_cell.angle_gamma   90.00
#
_symmetry.space_group_name_H-M   'P 1'
#
loop_
_entity.id
_entity.type
_entity.pdbx_description
1 polymer ?
#
loop_
_entity_poly.entity_id
_entity_poly.type
_entity_poly.pdbx_seq_one_letter_code
_entity_poly.pdbx_strand_id
1 'polypeptide(L)'
;MKTTLLLFICFLNFNFFGMDYYIEANVKTPCKDDFPSGLSFFFEQVGGYEEKSMASQVEKILKIDLSTFQEYDFEDSTMPNKYWKNINVFEKTIDDLLFKIKANPNYFRKVKYNPVYEDYIYSSDKKDMEKNLQKMKEYEKNPLHEYPYNNGYLNSNKFVAELNQLKSLLKCYKKHGATKIKLTYM
;
A
#
# COMPACT_ATOMS: atom_id res chain seq x y z
N MET A 1 19.66 39.94 -15.07
CA MET A 1 19.80 38.89 -14.04
C MET A 1 18.54 38.04 -14.07
N LYS A 2 18.64 36.75 -14.44
CA LYS A 2 17.49 35.84 -14.50
C LYS A 2 17.33 35.20 -13.12
N THR A 3 16.23 35.52 -12.45
CA THR A 3 15.84 34.93 -11.16
C THR A 3 15.29 33.54 -11.44
N THR A 4 16.08 32.50 -11.14
CA THR A 4 15.64 31.11 -11.24
C THR A 4 14.73 30.81 -10.06
N LEU A 5 13.42 30.69 -10.31
CA LEU A 5 12.42 30.28 -9.34
C LEU A 5 12.62 28.79 -9.03
N LEU A 6 13.22 28.47 -7.89
CA LEU A 6 13.29 27.11 -7.34
C LEU A 6 11.89 26.76 -6.81
N LEU A 7 11.13 26.01 -7.61
CA LEU A 7 9.92 25.33 -7.16
C LEU A 7 10.31 24.21 -6.21
N PHE A 8 10.23 24.50 -4.91
CA PHE A 8 10.15 23.49 -3.86
C PHE A 8 8.83 22.73 -4.06
N ILE A 9 8.90 21.58 -4.73
CA ILE A 9 7.83 20.59 -4.69
C ILE A 9 7.90 19.98 -3.29
N CYS A 10 7.15 20.57 -2.35
CA CYS A 10 6.81 19.90 -1.11
C CYS A 10 6.03 18.65 -1.48
N PHE A 11 6.70 17.49 -1.44
CA PHE A 11 6.01 16.21 -1.34
C PHE A 11 5.15 16.30 -0.08
N LEU A 12 3.85 16.47 -0.26
CA LEU A 12 2.88 16.28 0.80
C LEU A 12 3.06 14.84 1.28
N ASN A 13 3.80 14.69 2.37
CA ASN A 13 3.79 13.49 3.19
C ASN A 13 2.37 13.39 3.73
N PHE A 14 1.49 12.72 2.97
CA PHE A 14 0.33 12.08 3.56
C PHE A 14 0.87 11.06 4.55
N ASN A 15 1.05 11.52 5.79
CA ASN A 15 1.18 10.65 6.95
C ASN A 15 -0.16 9.95 7.06
N PHE A 16 -0.23 8.74 6.52
CA PHE A 16 -1.30 7.83 6.84
C PHE A 16 -1.14 7.52 8.33
N PHE A 17 -2.02 8.06 9.17
CA PHE A 17 -2.15 7.59 10.55
C PHE A 17 -2.83 6.22 10.47
N GLY A 18 -2.01 5.19 10.38
CA GLY A 18 -2.36 3.77 10.34
C GLY A 18 -1.16 2.99 10.90
N MET A 19 -1.43 1.84 11.49
CA MET A 19 -0.42 1.08 12.21
C MET A 19 0.66 0.60 11.23
N ASP A 20 1.93 0.89 11.56
CA ASP A 20 3.06 0.68 10.64
C ASP A 20 3.71 -0.68 10.93
N TYR A 21 3.90 -1.50 9.88
CA TYR A 21 4.84 -2.61 9.98
C TYR A 21 6.24 -2.06 10.29
N TYR A 22 6.96 -2.77 11.14
CA TYR A 22 8.40 -2.60 11.31
C TYR A 22 9.11 -3.80 10.72
N ILE A 23 10.34 -3.57 10.25
CA ILE A 23 11.18 -4.63 9.72
C ILE A 23 12.34 -4.92 10.69
N GLU A 24 12.43 -6.16 11.14
CA GLU A 24 13.52 -6.62 11.97
C GLU A 24 14.46 -7.50 11.16
N ALA A 25 15.77 -7.29 11.29
CA ALA A 25 16.79 -8.16 10.72
C ALA A 25 17.28 -9.19 11.74
N ASN A 26 17.65 -10.39 11.28
CA ASN A 26 18.11 -11.47 12.16
C ASN A 26 19.49 -11.23 12.80
N VAL A 27 20.13 -10.11 12.47
CA VAL A 27 21.37 -9.62 13.05
C VAL A 27 21.23 -8.11 13.25
N LYS A 28 21.95 -7.54 14.23
CA LYS A 28 21.95 -6.10 14.45
C LYS A 28 22.60 -5.39 13.26
N THR A 29 21.93 -4.38 12.73
CA THR A 29 22.45 -3.57 11.60
C THR A 29 22.31 -2.07 11.90
N PRO A 30 23.07 -1.20 11.21
CA PRO A 30 22.89 0.25 11.27
C PRO A 30 21.90 0.77 10.21
N CYS A 31 21.14 -0.11 9.56
CA CYS A 31 20.16 0.27 8.55
C CYS A 31 18.93 0.91 9.20
N LYS A 32 18.12 1.65 8.43
CA LYS A 32 16.84 2.16 8.92
C LYS A 32 15.86 1.00 9.07
N ASP A 33 15.04 0.97 10.12
CA ASP A 33 14.12 -0.14 10.36
C ASP A 33 12.66 0.18 9.96
N ASP A 34 12.47 1.31 9.28
CA ASP A 34 11.15 1.77 8.84
C ASP A 34 10.69 1.04 7.57
N PHE A 35 9.62 0.26 7.67
CA PHE A 35 8.90 -0.20 6.50
C PHE A 35 8.15 0.98 5.87
N PRO A 36 8.10 1.13 4.53
CA PRO A 36 7.38 2.25 3.93
C PRO A 36 5.90 2.25 4.29
N SER A 37 5.39 3.33 4.89
CA SER A 37 4.03 3.37 5.46
C SER A 37 2.91 3.19 4.43
N GLY A 38 3.09 3.66 3.19
CA GLY A 38 2.12 3.38 2.13
C GLY A 38 2.04 1.88 1.78
N LEU A 39 3.18 1.17 1.82
CA LEU A 39 3.21 -0.29 1.66
C LEU A 39 2.59 -0.98 2.88
N SER A 40 2.83 -0.46 4.10
CA SER A 40 2.19 -0.97 5.31
C SER A 40 0.68 -0.96 5.17
N PHE A 41 0.13 0.22 4.88
CA PHE A 41 -1.30 0.42 4.64
C PHE A 41 -1.84 -0.47 3.51
N PHE A 42 -1.07 -0.64 2.43
CA PHE A 42 -1.48 -1.47 1.30
C PHE A 42 -1.65 -2.95 1.68
N PHE A 43 -0.72 -3.51 2.46
CA PHE A 43 -0.74 -4.92 2.85
C PHE A 43 -1.63 -5.19 4.08
N GLU A 44 -1.76 -4.24 5.00
CA GLU A 44 -2.65 -4.33 6.18
C GLU A 44 -4.12 -4.56 5.78
N GLN A 45 -4.56 -3.95 4.67
CA GLN A 45 -5.94 -4.06 4.20
C GLN A 45 -6.42 -5.50 3.99
N VAL A 46 -5.52 -6.48 3.84
CA VAL A 46 -5.90 -7.90 3.75
C VAL A 46 -6.68 -8.34 4.98
N GLY A 47 -6.35 -7.87 6.18
CA GLY A 47 -7.10 -8.21 7.39
C GLY A 47 -8.52 -7.63 7.40
N GLY A 48 -8.67 -6.34 7.09
CA GLY A 48 -9.96 -5.64 7.16
C GLY A 48 -10.88 -5.86 5.96
N TYR A 49 -10.34 -6.21 4.79
CA TYR A 49 -11.08 -6.33 3.53
C TYR A 49 -10.90 -7.68 2.82
N GLU A 50 -10.04 -8.57 3.32
CA GLU A 50 -9.81 -9.93 2.80
C GLU A 50 -9.60 -9.97 1.28
N GLU A 51 -10.42 -10.74 0.56
CA GLU A 51 -10.43 -10.90 -0.89
C GLU A 51 -10.75 -9.60 -1.66
N LYS A 52 -11.32 -8.60 -0.97
CA LYS A 52 -11.67 -7.27 -1.50
C LYS A 52 -10.57 -6.24 -1.22
N SER A 53 -9.57 -6.56 -0.40
CA SER A 53 -8.45 -5.67 -0.11
C SER A 53 -7.72 -5.23 -1.39
N MET A 54 -7.05 -4.08 -1.33
CA MET A 54 -6.29 -3.58 -2.47
C MET A 54 -5.18 -4.56 -2.85
N ALA A 55 -4.51 -5.17 -1.86
CA ALA A 55 -3.47 -6.19 -2.10
C ALA A 55 -4.02 -7.44 -2.80
N SER A 56 -5.09 -8.06 -2.28
CA SER A 56 -5.70 -9.26 -2.87
C SER A 56 -6.20 -9.02 -4.30
N GLN A 57 -6.74 -7.83 -4.58
CA GLN A 57 -7.14 -7.46 -5.93
C GLN A 57 -5.92 -7.32 -6.86
N VAL A 58 -4.85 -6.68 -6.40
CA VAL A 58 -3.61 -6.54 -7.17
C VAL A 58 -2.96 -7.89 -7.47
N GLU A 59 -2.92 -8.81 -6.50
CA GLU A 59 -2.45 -10.20 -6.69
C GLU A 59 -3.17 -10.87 -7.85
N LYS A 60 -4.52 -10.81 -7.85
CA LYS A 60 -5.36 -11.41 -8.91
C LYS A 60 -5.16 -10.72 -10.26
N ILE A 61 -5.12 -9.39 -10.29
CA ILE A 61 -5.01 -8.61 -11.53
C ILE A 61 -3.67 -8.85 -12.20
N LEU A 62 -2.58 -8.83 -11.43
CA LEU A 62 -1.21 -8.98 -11.94
C LEU A 62 -0.76 -10.45 -12.04
N LYS A 63 -1.54 -11.38 -11.47
CA LYS A 63 -1.20 -12.80 -11.35
C LYS A 63 0.17 -12.96 -10.69
N ILE A 64 0.25 -12.49 -9.45
CA ILE A 64 1.44 -12.50 -8.60
C ILE A 64 1.05 -12.95 -7.20
N ASP A 65 1.97 -13.62 -6.52
CA ASP A 65 1.85 -14.03 -5.12
C ASP A 65 2.57 -12.98 -4.25
N LEU A 66 1.82 -12.31 -3.37
CA LEU A 66 2.32 -11.33 -2.40
C LEU A 66 2.22 -11.84 -0.95
N SER A 67 1.93 -13.13 -0.73
CA SER A 67 1.83 -13.75 0.60
C SER A 67 3.05 -13.51 1.49
N THR A 68 4.23 -13.33 0.88
CA THR A 68 5.46 -12.98 1.60
C THR A 68 5.31 -11.74 2.49
N PHE A 69 4.46 -10.78 2.12
CA PHE A 69 4.16 -9.57 2.90
C PHE A 69 3.00 -9.70 3.88
N GLN A 70 2.23 -10.79 3.80
CA GLN A 70 0.99 -10.97 4.57
C GLN A 70 1.19 -11.81 5.84
N GLU A 71 2.30 -12.56 5.94
CA GLU A 71 2.63 -13.27 7.19
C GLU A 71 3.59 -12.40 8.02
N TYR A 72 3.08 -11.81 9.08
CA TYR A 72 3.78 -10.93 10.02
C TYR A 72 3.61 -11.44 11.45
N ASP A 73 4.51 -11.01 12.32
CA ASP A 73 4.47 -11.25 13.76
C ASP A 73 3.68 -10.14 14.46
N PHE A 74 3.01 -10.47 15.56
CA PHE A 74 2.46 -9.46 16.47
C PHE A 74 3.48 -9.22 17.59
N GLU A 75 3.57 -7.99 18.09
CA GLU A 75 4.56 -7.65 19.13
C GLU A 75 4.48 -8.56 20.38
N ASP A 76 3.27 -8.99 20.76
CA ASP A 76 3.01 -9.89 21.91
C ASP A 76 3.06 -11.40 21.57
N SER A 77 3.56 -11.77 20.40
CA SER A 77 3.54 -13.16 19.92
C SER A 77 4.53 -14.06 20.67
N THR A 78 4.04 -15.22 21.11
CA THR A 78 4.85 -16.26 21.77
C THR A 78 5.58 -17.18 20.79
N MET A 79 5.53 -16.90 19.47
CA MET A 79 6.11 -17.74 18.41
C MET A 79 7.29 -17.04 17.70
N PRO A 80 8.43 -16.79 18.39
CA PRO A 80 9.50 -15.92 17.91
C PRO A 80 10.20 -16.42 16.63
N ASN A 81 10.07 -17.71 16.28
CA ASN A 81 10.75 -18.30 15.14
C ASN A 81 9.90 -18.44 13.87
N LYS A 82 8.57 -18.29 13.96
CA LYS A 82 7.64 -18.62 12.87
C LYS A 82 7.72 -17.64 11.70
N TYR A 83 7.94 -16.36 11.99
CA TYR A 83 7.78 -15.27 11.02
C TYR A 83 9.09 -14.78 10.39
N TRP A 84 10.23 -15.41 10.73
CA TRP A 84 11.51 -15.12 10.08
C TRP A 84 11.56 -15.70 8.67
N LYS A 85 11.73 -14.81 7.69
CA LYS A 85 11.72 -15.13 6.27
C LYS A 85 13.01 -14.70 5.60
N ASN A 86 13.42 -15.44 4.58
CA ASN A 86 14.66 -15.15 3.85
C ASN A 86 14.53 -13.83 3.06
N ILE A 87 15.49 -12.92 3.20
CA ILE A 87 15.49 -11.62 2.50
C ILE A 87 15.42 -11.80 0.98
N ASN A 88 16.04 -12.85 0.43
CA ASN A 88 16.02 -13.11 -1.01
C ASN A 88 14.61 -13.41 -1.53
N VAL A 89 13.71 -13.95 -0.68
CA VAL A 89 12.31 -14.18 -1.07
C VAL A 89 11.60 -12.83 -1.21
N PHE A 90 11.76 -11.92 -0.24
CA PHE A 90 11.22 -10.57 -0.35
C PHE A 90 11.76 -9.81 -1.57
N GLU A 91 13.07 -9.82 -1.78
CA GLU A 91 13.69 -9.13 -2.92
C GLU A 91 13.13 -9.66 -4.26
N LYS A 92 12.98 -10.98 -4.38
CA LYS A 92 12.37 -11.60 -5.57
C LYS A 92 10.91 -11.17 -5.74
N THR A 93 10.10 -11.20 -4.69
CA THR A 93 8.69 -10.80 -4.76
C THR A 93 8.54 -9.32 -5.16
N ILE A 94 9.42 -8.44 -4.65
CA ILE A 94 9.46 -7.03 -5.06
C ILE A 94 9.81 -6.90 -6.55
N ASP A 95 10.81 -7.64 -7.02
CA ASP A 95 11.24 -7.58 -8.41
C ASP A 95 10.18 -8.11 -9.37
N ASP A 96 9.52 -9.22 -9.01
CA ASP A 96 8.40 -9.77 -9.76
C ASP A 96 7.24 -8.76 -9.78
N LEU A 97 6.93 -8.10 -8.67
CA LEU A 97 5.87 -7.09 -8.59
C LEU A 97 6.18 -5.87 -9.47
N LEU A 98 7.39 -5.31 -9.36
CA LEU A 98 7.84 -4.20 -10.20
C LEU A 98 7.80 -4.54 -11.69
N PHE A 99 8.22 -5.75 -12.06
CA PHE A 99 8.14 -6.24 -13.43
C PHE A 99 6.69 -6.32 -13.92
N LYS A 100 5.78 -6.88 -13.11
CA LYS A 100 4.36 -6.99 -13.45
C LYS A 100 3.67 -5.64 -13.60
N ILE A 101 3.98 -4.68 -12.72
CA ILE A 101 3.50 -3.29 -12.80
C ILE A 101 3.95 -2.66 -14.11
N LYS A 102 5.24 -2.78 -14.44
CA LYS A 102 5.80 -2.24 -15.69
C LYS A 102 5.15 -2.85 -16.93
N ALA A 103 4.87 -4.15 -16.91
CA ALA A 103 4.21 -4.86 -18.01
C ALA A 103 2.71 -4.53 -18.11
N ASN A 104 2.08 -4.06 -17.03
CA ASN A 104 0.65 -3.77 -16.95
C ASN A 104 0.39 -2.37 -16.39
N PRO A 105 0.82 -1.28 -17.07
CA PRO A 105 0.84 0.06 -16.49
C PRO A 105 -0.53 0.61 -16.08
N ASN A 106 -1.63 0.02 -16.58
CA ASN A 106 -3.00 0.42 -16.25
C ASN A 106 -3.72 -0.54 -15.27
N TYR A 107 -2.99 -1.43 -14.59
CA TYR A 107 -3.59 -2.44 -13.69
C TYR A 107 -4.48 -1.82 -12.60
N PHE A 108 -4.09 -0.66 -12.06
CA PHE A 108 -4.82 0.05 -11.01
C PHE A 108 -6.25 0.41 -11.42
N ARG A 109 -6.55 0.56 -12.72
CA ARG A 109 -7.91 0.86 -13.22
C ARG A 109 -8.88 -0.32 -13.04
N LYS A 110 -8.36 -1.53 -12.79
CA LYS A 110 -9.16 -2.75 -12.57
C LYS A 110 -9.45 -2.98 -11.09
N VAL A 111 -8.80 -2.25 -10.20
CA VAL A 111 -9.07 -2.32 -8.76
C VAL A 111 -10.42 -1.68 -8.49
N LYS A 112 -11.29 -2.41 -7.79
CA LYS A 112 -12.57 -1.93 -7.30
C LYS A 112 -12.33 -1.19 -5.99
N TYR A 113 -12.89 0.00 -5.92
CA TYR A 113 -12.84 0.86 -4.74
C TYR A 113 -14.25 1.14 -4.25
N ASN A 114 -14.38 1.46 -2.96
CA ASN A 114 -15.59 2.04 -2.42
C ASN A 114 -15.86 3.36 -3.17
N PRO A 115 -17.08 3.62 -3.67
CA PRO A 115 -17.44 4.92 -4.22
C PRO A 115 -17.09 6.01 -3.21
N VAL A 116 -16.43 7.06 -3.69
CA VAL A 116 -16.25 8.27 -2.90
C VAL A 116 -17.63 8.88 -2.74
N TYR A 117 -18.13 8.91 -1.52
CA TYR A 117 -19.25 9.76 -1.17
C TYR A 117 -18.73 11.19 -1.33
N GLU A 118 -19.09 11.85 -2.43
CA GLU A 118 -19.00 13.31 -2.45
C GLU A 118 -19.87 13.78 -1.27
N ASP A 119 -19.24 14.37 -0.25
CA ASP A 119 -19.95 15.02 0.85
C ASP A 119 -21.08 15.85 0.25
N TYR A 120 -22.28 15.71 0.81
CA TYR A 120 -23.50 16.39 0.37
C TYR A 120 -23.21 17.74 -0.28
N ILE A 121 -23.13 17.78 -1.61
CA ILE A 121 -23.06 19.05 -2.32
C ILE A 121 -24.49 19.59 -2.27
N TYR A 122 -24.78 20.36 -1.23
CA TYR A 122 -25.96 21.22 -1.19
C TYR A 122 -25.85 22.19 -2.37
N SER A 123 -26.58 21.88 -3.44
CA SER A 123 -26.80 22.81 -4.54
C SER A 123 -28.08 23.58 -4.28
N SER A 124 -28.08 24.87 -4.60
CA SER A 124 -29.30 25.68 -4.67
C SER A 124 -30.09 25.42 -5.96
N ASP A 125 -29.51 24.68 -6.91
CA ASP A 125 -30.17 24.25 -8.14
C ASP A 125 -30.92 22.92 -7.94
N LYS A 126 -32.22 22.92 -8.26
CA LYS A 126 -33.12 21.78 -8.09
C LYS A 126 -32.74 20.58 -8.97
N LYS A 127 -32.21 20.78 -10.18
CA LYS A 127 -31.79 19.69 -11.07
C LYS A 127 -30.53 19.01 -10.55
N ASP A 128 -29.60 19.78 -10.01
CA ASP A 128 -28.40 19.23 -9.37
C ASP A 128 -28.78 18.42 -8.13
N MET A 129 -29.73 18.90 -7.32
CA MET A 129 -30.27 18.14 -6.19
C MET A 129 -30.90 16.82 -6.63
N GLU A 130 -31.74 16.81 -7.67
CA GLU A 130 -32.39 15.58 -8.17
C GLU A 130 -31.37 14.56 -8.69
N LYS A 131 -30.33 15.01 -9.40
CA LYS A 131 -29.23 14.18 -9.88
C LYS A 131 -28.41 13.58 -8.73
N ASN A 132 -28.12 14.39 -7.70
CA ASN A 132 -27.41 13.93 -6.51
C ASN A 132 -28.26 12.89 -5.74
N LEU A 133 -29.57 13.13 -5.62
CA LEU A 133 -30.49 12.19 -4.96
C LEU A 133 -30.58 10.84 -5.70
N GLN A 134 -30.54 10.85 -7.04
CA GLN A 134 -30.52 9.62 -7.84
C GLN A 134 -29.22 8.84 -7.65
N LYS A 135 -28.06 9.51 -7.68
CA LYS A 135 -26.76 8.87 -7.36
C LYS A 135 -26.78 8.26 -5.96
N MET A 136 -27.34 8.96 -4.97
CA MET A 136 -27.47 8.44 -3.61
C MET A 136 -28.31 7.15 -3.55
N LYS A 137 -29.48 7.14 -4.21
CA LYS A 137 -30.30 5.93 -4.30
C LYS A 137 -29.60 4.78 -5.02
N GLU A 138 -28.71 5.07 -5.97
CA GLU A 138 -27.89 4.06 -6.63
C GLU A 138 -26.80 3.50 -5.69
N TYR A 139 -26.18 4.37 -4.87
CA TYR A 139 -25.20 3.96 -3.86
C TYR A 139 -25.82 3.15 -2.71
N GLU A 140 -27.02 3.53 -2.24
CA GLU A 140 -27.78 2.77 -1.24
C GLU A 140 -28.13 1.36 -1.73
N LYS A 141 -28.35 1.19 -3.04
CA LYS A 141 -28.65 -0.11 -3.66
C LYS A 141 -27.43 -0.98 -3.89
N ASN A 142 -26.24 -0.39 -3.96
CA ASN A 142 -24.97 -1.10 -4.17
C ASN A 142 -23.94 -0.68 -3.11
N PRO A 143 -24.13 -1.08 -1.84
CA PRO A 143 -23.18 -0.79 -0.78
C PRO A 143 -21.85 -1.51 -1.07
N LEU A 144 -20.92 -0.82 -1.74
CA LEU A 144 -19.53 -1.27 -1.86
C LEU A 144 -18.74 -0.94 -0.57
N HIS A 145 -19.42 -0.95 0.58
CA HIS A 145 -18.89 -0.66 1.92
C HIS A 145 -17.78 -1.63 2.38
N GLU A 146 -17.52 -2.68 1.59
CA GLU A 146 -16.51 -3.71 1.88
C GLU A 146 -15.29 -3.62 0.93
N TYR A 147 -15.13 -2.52 0.19
CA TYR A 147 -13.93 -2.25 -0.61
C TYR A 147 -13.12 -1.09 -0.01
N PRO A 148 -11.81 -1.01 -0.27
CA PRO A 148 -11.00 0.11 0.19
C PRO A 148 -11.34 1.40 -0.57
N TYR A 149 -11.13 2.55 0.06
CA TYR A 149 -11.24 3.84 -0.62
C TYR A 149 -10.11 4.04 -1.64
N ASN A 150 -10.40 4.75 -2.73
CA ASN A 150 -9.37 5.16 -3.67
C ASN A 150 -8.60 6.36 -3.14
N ASN A 151 -7.45 6.11 -2.51
CA ASN A 151 -6.54 7.13 -1.99
C ASN A 151 -5.45 7.55 -3.00
N GLY A 152 -5.52 7.10 -4.27
CA GLY A 152 -4.53 7.39 -5.29
C GLY A 152 -3.18 6.68 -5.12
N TYR A 153 -3.03 5.76 -4.17
CA TYR A 153 -1.74 5.14 -3.91
C TYR A 153 -1.19 4.35 -5.13
N LEU A 154 -2.02 3.51 -5.76
CA LEU A 154 -1.63 2.69 -6.92
C LEU A 154 -1.52 3.43 -8.25
N ASN A 155 -2.22 4.57 -8.41
CA ASN A 155 -2.16 5.36 -9.64
C ASN A 155 -1.05 6.42 -9.60
N SER A 156 -0.43 6.61 -8.43
CA SER A 156 0.71 7.48 -8.23
C SER A 156 2.04 6.74 -8.40
N ASN A 157 3.13 7.51 -8.54
CA ASN A 157 4.49 6.94 -8.50
C ASN A 157 4.90 6.50 -7.09
N LYS A 158 4.08 6.75 -6.04
CA LYS A 158 4.44 6.46 -4.64
C LYS A 158 4.60 4.97 -4.39
N PHE A 159 3.69 4.13 -4.89
CA PHE A 159 3.78 2.68 -4.72
C PHE A 159 5.08 2.10 -5.29
N VAL A 160 5.43 2.49 -6.52
CA VAL A 160 6.68 2.06 -7.16
C VAL A 160 7.91 2.61 -6.43
N ALA A 161 7.87 3.86 -5.97
CA ALA A 161 8.97 4.46 -5.22
C ALA A 161 9.22 3.73 -3.89
N GLU A 162 8.17 3.40 -3.15
CA GLU A 162 8.27 2.70 -1.87
C GLU A 162 8.73 1.24 -2.02
N LEU A 163 8.32 0.54 -3.10
CA LEU A 163 8.89 -0.78 -3.43
C LEU A 163 10.41 -0.71 -3.66
N ASN A 164 10.89 0.33 -4.35
CA ASN A 164 12.32 0.53 -4.57
C ASN A 164 13.07 0.96 -3.29
N GLN A 165 12.41 1.74 -2.42
CA GLN A 165 12.93 2.06 -1.09
C GLN A 165 13.10 0.79 -0.26
N LEU A 166 12.09 -0.07 -0.21
CA LEU A 166 12.16 -1.35 0.51
C LEU A 166 13.27 -2.24 -0.06
N LYS A 167 13.41 -2.34 -1.39
CA LYS A 167 14.52 -3.08 -2.01
C LYS A 167 15.89 -2.55 -1.58
N SER A 168 16.04 -1.23 -1.49
CA SER A 168 17.29 -0.60 -1.04
C SER A 168 17.58 -0.90 0.43
N LEU A 169 16.54 -0.95 1.26
CA LEU A 169 16.65 -1.35 2.66
C LEU A 169 17.10 -2.82 2.81
N LEU A 170 16.48 -3.74 2.08
CA LEU A 170 16.88 -5.16 2.07
C LEU A 170 18.34 -5.37 1.65
N LYS A 171 18.82 -4.58 0.69
CA LYS A 171 20.23 -4.58 0.28
C LYS A 171 21.16 -4.08 1.39
N CYS A 172 20.74 -3.06 2.15
CA CYS A 172 21.49 -2.60 3.33
C CYS A 172 21.62 -3.74 4.34
N TYR A 173 20.52 -4.40 4.70
CA TYR A 173 20.56 -5.53 5.64
C TYR A 173 21.47 -6.66 5.17
N LYS A 174 21.38 -7.06 3.90
CA LYS A 174 22.28 -8.09 3.31
C LYS A 174 23.75 -7.69 3.36
N LYS A 175 24.08 -6.43 3.08
CA LYS A 175 25.46 -5.90 3.17
C LYS A 175 26.03 -6.05 4.59
N HIS A 176 25.17 -6.00 5.61
CA HIS A 176 25.54 -6.15 7.01
C HIS A 176 25.32 -7.58 7.55
N GLY A 177 25.19 -8.58 6.68
CA GLY A 177 25.18 -9.99 7.06
C GLY A 177 23.81 -10.54 7.44
N ALA A 178 22.74 -9.77 7.31
CA ALA A 178 21.39 -10.29 7.50
C ALA A 178 21.04 -11.25 6.36
N THR A 179 20.37 -12.35 6.72
CA THR A 179 19.88 -13.36 5.78
C THR A 179 18.37 -13.54 5.88
N LYS A 180 17.80 -13.17 7.03
CA LYS A 180 16.38 -13.23 7.31
C LYS A 180 15.90 -11.90 7.88
N ILE A 181 14.64 -11.59 7.58
CA ILE A 181 13.90 -10.49 8.18
C ILE A 181 12.57 -11.00 8.72
N LYS A 182 11.98 -10.23 9.61
CA LYS A 182 10.64 -10.42 10.14
C LYS A 182 9.89 -9.10 9.96
N LEU A 183 8.63 -9.19 9.55
CA LEU A 183 7.71 -8.05 9.61
C LEU A 183 6.97 -8.15 10.93
N THR A 184 6.96 -7.07 11.70
CA THR A 184 6.28 -6.98 12.99
C THR A 184 5.19 -5.92 12.89
N TYR A 185 3.99 -6.28 13.31
CA TYR A 185 2.84 -5.38 13.41
C TYR A 185 2.70 -4.92 14.87
N MET A 186 2.65 -3.61 15.08
CA MET A 186 2.41 -2.96 16.37
C MET A 186 0.99 -2.38 16.40
#